data_AF-A0A942VCP1-F1
#
_entry.id   AF-A0A942VCP1-F1
#
_cell.length_a   1.000
_cell.length_b   1.000
_cell.length_c   1.000
_cell.angle_alpha   90.00
_cell.angle_beta   90.00
_cell.angle_gamma   90.00
#
_symmetry.space_group_name_H-M   'P 1'
#
loop_
_entity.id
_entity.type
_entity.pdbx_description
1 polymer ?
#
loop_
_entity_poly.entity_id
_entity_poly.type
_entity_poly.pdbx_seq_one_letter_code
_entity_poly.pdbx_strand_id
1 'polypeptide(L)'
;MPRPFAASSTFDVAGIYWLPDYLGKNISRGSEDMGGGDIVKDDSDCMEHYNLYETCPSPKLSTGVVHPVAGMTCQKSCYCPSEYIYSSSNCSGEYQVSGTACDGKYNACSPKPCTSGGYYAEQQTDRICSAVTYGGRTCYSCYQPQCSAGGYETATKSGYRCSTVAYYGRTCYSCKNDTCPSGYGKSSCGSAYHQTGTAKTEAGATCYACAAHNYSCPNGTQASSTGMITPVAVSKTCSCGAKSGSCYKEGHSHSYSCPSGYSSINSWGGLAQ
;
A
#
# COMPACT_ATOMS: atom_id res chain seq x y z
N MET A 1 83.78 22.16 -94.90
CA MET A 1 83.62 23.36 -95.76
C MET A 1 82.42 24.15 -95.25
N PRO A 2 82.38 25.49 -95.30
CA PRO A 2 83.35 26.47 -94.78
C PRO A 2 82.67 27.55 -93.88
N ARG A 3 83.51 28.41 -93.27
CA ARG A 3 83.21 29.70 -92.58
C ARG A 3 82.57 30.71 -93.57
N PRO A 4 82.41 32.04 -93.31
CA PRO A 4 82.65 32.91 -92.13
C PRO A 4 81.46 33.91 -91.90
N PHE A 5 81.43 34.80 -90.89
CA PHE A 5 82.00 36.16 -90.94
C PHE A 5 81.84 36.86 -89.58
N ALA A 6 82.77 37.79 -89.35
CA ALA A 6 83.04 38.53 -88.13
C ALA A 6 82.31 39.88 -88.06
N ALA A 7 82.58 40.58 -86.95
CA ALA A 7 82.32 42.00 -86.64
C ALA A 7 80.89 42.28 -86.14
N SER A 8 80.64 43.11 -85.11
CA SER A 8 81.42 44.22 -84.56
C SER A 8 80.92 44.56 -83.14
N SER A 9 81.85 44.95 -82.27
CA SER A 9 81.72 45.96 -81.20
C SER A 9 80.39 46.10 -80.44
N THR A 10 80.39 45.74 -79.16
CA THR A 10 80.25 46.65 -77.99
C THR A 10 80.41 45.82 -76.72
N PHE A 11 81.38 46.19 -75.87
CA PHE A 11 81.59 45.54 -74.58
C PHE A 11 80.55 46.06 -73.58
N ASP A 12 79.62 45.20 -73.16
CA ASP A 12 78.85 45.40 -71.93
C ASP A 12 79.31 44.35 -70.91
N VAL A 13 80.32 44.72 -70.13
CA VAL A 13 80.76 43.96 -68.97
C VAL A 13 79.73 44.18 -67.86
N ALA A 14 78.92 43.16 -67.57
CA ALA A 14 78.05 43.16 -66.41
C ALA A 14 78.90 43.04 -65.13
N GLY A 15 79.20 44.18 -64.50
CA GLY A 15 79.83 44.21 -63.18
C GLY A 15 78.82 43.86 -62.09
N ILE A 16 79.04 42.75 -61.39
CA ILE A 16 78.32 42.43 -60.15
C ILE A 16 78.96 43.27 -59.04
N TYR A 17 78.30 44.35 -58.64
CA TYR A 17 78.76 45.21 -57.54
C TYR A 17 78.10 44.75 -56.22
N TRP A 18 78.92 44.30 -55.28
CA TRP A 18 78.49 43.97 -53.92
C TRP A 18 78.43 45.25 -53.09
N LEU A 19 77.25 45.60 -52.56
CA LEU A 19 77.14 46.68 -51.58
C LEU A 19 77.63 46.18 -50.20
N PRO A 20 78.44 46.96 -49.46
CA PRO A 20 78.77 46.66 -48.07
C PRO A 20 77.54 46.81 -47.14
N ASP A 21 77.41 45.88 -46.18
CA ASP A 21 76.22 45.61 -45.36
C ASP A 21 75.74 46.72 -44.39
N TYR A 22 76.39 47.89 -44.34
CA TYR A 22 76.03 48.93 -43.36
C TYR A 22 75.33 50.17 -43.97
N LEU A 23 75.07 50.20 -45.28
CA LEU A 23 74.17 51.19 -45.88
C LEU A 23 72.80 50.57 -46.16
N GLY A 24 72.06 50.42 -45.06
CA GLY A 24 70.62 50.17 -45.07
C GLY A 24 69.91 51.23 -45.91
N LYS A 25 69.15 50.76 -46.90
CA LYS A 25 68.31 51.60 -47.74
C LYS A 25 67.37 52.43 -46.87
N ASN A 26 67.43 53.73 -47.09
CA ASN A 26 66.41 54.71 -46.76
C ASN A 26 65.13 54.36 -47.53
N ILE A 27 64.35 53.43 -46.97
CA ILE A 27 62.96 53.15 -47.35
C ILE A 27 62.12 53.66 -46.19
N SER A 28 61.22 54.57 -46.51
CA SER A 28 60.20 55.14 -45.63
C SER A 28 59.59 54.04 -44.77
N ARG A 29 59.59 54.26 -43.45
CA ARG A 29 58.97 53.38 -42.45
C ARG A 29 57.47 53.17 -42.75
N GLY A 30 57.16 52.12 -43.50
CA GLY A 30 55.94 51.35 -43.34
C GLY A 30 56.34 50.09 -42.58
N SER A 31 56.09 50.05 -41.28
CA SER A 31 56.39 48.91 -40.43
C SER A 31 55.32 47.83 -40.62
N GLU A 32 55.42 47.07 -41.70
CA GLU A 32 54.87 45.72 -41.75
C GLU A 32 55.99 44.80 -42.21
N ASP A 33 56.75 44.34 -41.22
CA ASP A 33 57.51 43.10 -41.32
C ASP A 33 56.47 41.98 -41.50
N MET A 34 56.18 41.61 -42.75
CA MET A 34 55.68 40.27 -43.02
C MET A 34 56.88 39.33 -42.88
N GLY A 35 57.32 39.18 -41.63
CA GLY A 35 58.32 38.21 -41.24
C GLY A 35 57.87 36.85 -41.75
N GLY A 36 58.84 36.02 -42.14
CA GLY A 36 58.61 34.67 -42.63
C GLY A 36 57.57 34.01 -41.75
N GLY A 37 56.46 33.61 -42.38
CA GLY A 37 55.26 33.17 -41.70
C GLY A 37 55.53 31.96 -40.83
N ASP A 38 55.98 32.21 -39.61
CA ASP A 38 55.64 31.38 -38.47
C ASP A 38 54.12 31.41 -38.44
N ILE A 39 53.52 30.34 -38.97
CA ILE A 39 52.14 29.99 -38.72
C ILE A 39 52.08 29.67 -37.23
N VAL A 40 52.10 30.71 -36.42
CA VAL A 40 51.41 30.75 -35.14
C VAL A 40 50.11 31.53 -35.39
N LYS A 41 49.44 31.20 -36.50
CA LYS A 41 48.01 31.41 -36.58
C LYS A 41 47.40 30.21 -35.89
N ASP A 42 47.23 30.38 -34.58
CA ASP A 42 45.92 30.19 -33.96
C ASP A 42 45.07 29.13 -34.67
N ASP A 43 45.50 27.88 -34.53
CA ASP A 43 44.62 26.72 -34.48
C ASP A 43 45.37 25.65 -33.69
N SER A 44 45.13 25.73 -32.39
CA SER A 44 45.54 24.87 -31.30
C SER A 44 45.04 23.42 -31.44
N ASP A 45 44.73 22.95 -32.65
CA ASP A 45 44.09 21.66 -32.85
C ASP A 45 45.12 20.58 -33.15
N CYS A 46 45.77 20.13 -32.06
CA CYS A 46 46.56 18.90 -32.00
C CYS A 46 45.88 17.73 -32.75
N MET A 47 44.55 17.70 -32.75
CA MET A 47 43.76 16.63 -33.35
C MET A 47 43.59 16.77 -34.85
N GLU A 48 43.42 17.98 -35.38
CA GLU A 48 43.18 18.22 -36.81
C GLU A 48 44.44 18.02 -37.66
N HIS A 49 45.59 18.48 -37.17
CA HIS A 49 46.83 18.48 -37.97
C HIS A 49 47.76 17.30 -37.67
N TYR A 50 47.71 16.76 -36.46
CA TYR A 50 48.68 15.76 -36.00
C TYR A 50 48.03 14.46 -35.49
N ASN A 51 46.69 14.40 -35.43
CA ASN A 51 45.95 13.28 -34.84
C ASN A 51 46.40 12.97 -33.39
N LEU A 52 46.69 14.03 -32.63
CA LEU A 52 47.08 14.01 -31.23
C LEU A 52 46.01 14.68 -30.39
N TYR A 53 45.97 14.41 -29.09
CA TYR A 53 44.99 15.04 -28.20
C TYR A 53 45.55 16.34 -27.66
N GLU A 54 44.77 17.42 -27.64
CA GLU A 54 45.20 18.66 -26.99
C GLU A 54 45.26 18.47 -25.47
N THR A 55 44.18 17.95 -24.91
CA THR A 55 44.10 17.48 -23.52
C THR A 55 43.34 16.16 -23.47
N CYS A 56 43.67 15.30 -22.49
CA CYS A 56 42.90 14.08 -22.27
C CYS A 56 41.65 14.39 -21.46
N PRO A 57 40.44 14.02 -21.93
CA PRO A 57 39.22 14.23 -21.17
C PRO A 57 39.25 13.35 -19.92
N SER A 58 39.03 13.94 -18.75
CA SER A 58 38.89 13.19 -17.50
C SER A 58 37.81 12.12 -17.65
N PRO A 59 38.08 10.85 -17.27
CA PRO A 59 39.17 10.37 -16.42
C PRO A 59 40.38 9.77 -17.18
N LYS A 60 40.51 9.99 -18.49
CA LYS A 60 41.59 9.40 -19.28
C LYS A 60 42.93 10.03 -18.97
N LEU A 61 43.97 9.20 -18.90
CA LEU A 61 45.35 9.62 -18.67
C LEU A 61 46.13 9.63 -19.99
N SER A 62 47.09 10.53 -20.07
CA SER A 62 47.99 10.60 -21.22
C SER A 62 49.12 9.58 -21.11
N THR A 63 49.45 8.94 -22.23
CA THR A 63 50.65 8.08 -22.35
C THR A 63 51.94 8.86 -22.55
N GLY A 64 51.88 10.19 -22.71
CA GLY A 64 53.04 11.04 -22.93
C GLY A 64 52.72 12.30 -23.74
N VAL A 65 53.58 13.30 -23.58
CA VAL A 65 53.49 14.62 -24.22
C VAL A 65 54.47 14.68 -25.40
N VAL A 66 54.06 15.34 -26.48
CA VAL A 66 54.89 15.63 -27.65
C VAL A 66 54.73 17.10 -28.04
N HIS A 67 55.75 17.66 -28.71
CA HIS A 67 55.78 19.04 -29.18
C HIS A 67 55.96 19.05 -30.71
N PRO A 68 54.87 19.03 -31.50
CA PRO A 68 54.96 18.93 -32.95
C PRO A 68 55.63 20.15 -33.60
N VAL A 69 55.42 21.34 -33.02
CA VAL A 69 56.07 22.60 -33.41
C VAL A 69 56.48 23.37 -32.16
N ALA A 70 57.40 24.31 -32.32
CA ALA A 70 57.87 25.16 -31.22
C ALA A 70 56.68 25.93 -30.60
N GLY A 71 56.45 25.75 -29.31
CA GLY A 71 55.35 26.38 -28.58
C GLY A 71 54.05 25.58 -28.50
N MET A 72 53.90 24.47 -29.26
CA MET A 72 52.73 23.57 -29.15
C MET A 72 53.03 22.36 -28.27
N THR A 73 52.03 21.94 -27.48
CA THR A 73 52.12 20.79 -26.57
C THR A 73 50.89 19.93 -26.76
N CYS A 74 51.08 18.69 -27.22
CA CYS A 74 50.00 17.73 -27.48
C CYS A 74 50.23 16.42 -26.72
N GLN A 75 49.17 15.72 -26.38
CA GLN A 75 49.15 14.40 -25.76
C GLN A 75 49.12 13.31 -26.84
N LYS A 76 49.98 12.29 -26.72
CA LYS A 76 50.12 11.23 -27.72
C LYS A 76 48.90 10.35 -27.85
N SER A 77 48.37 9.86 -26.73
CA SER A 77 47.16 9.07 -26.68
C SER A 77 46.56 9.15 -25.29
N CYS A 78 45.24 8.99 -25.21
CA CYS A 78 44.49 9.01 -23.97
C CYS A 78 43.89 7.63 -23.71
N TYR A 79 44.13 7.07 -22.53
CA TYR A 79 43.63 5.75 -22.15
C TYR A 79 42.87 5.80 -20.82
N CYS A 80 41.91 4.89 -20.66
CA CYS A 80 41.21 4.72 -19.38
C CYS A 80 42.14 4.05 -18.36
N PRO A 81 42.23 4.56 -17.12
CA PRO A 81 42.97 3.91 -16.05
C PRO A 81 42.54 2.44 -15.83
N SER A 82 43.44 1.61 -15.30
CA SER A 82 43.20 0.18 -15.12
C SER A 82 42.11 -0.17 -14.10
N GLU A 83 41.64 0.80 -13.31
CA GLU A 83 40.52 0.65 -12.37
C GLU A 83 39.14 0.57 -13.05
N TYR A 84 39.01 1.03 -14.30
CA TYR A 84 37.75 0.96 -15.07
C TYR A 84 37.52 -0.45 -15.61
N ILE A 85 37.13 -1.36 -14.73
CA ILE A 85 36.97 -2.79 -15.02
C ILE A 85 35.51 -3.25 -15.05
N TYR A 86 34.59 -2.49 -14.46
CA TYR A 86 33.21 -2.93 -14.27
C TYR A 86 32.34 -2.60 -15.48
N SER A 87 31.44 -3.51 -15.82
CA SER A 87 30.40 -3.36 -16.84
C SER A 87 29.13 -4.04 -16.35
N SER A 88 28.03 -3.89 -17.10
CA SER A 88 26.78 -4.61 -16.82
C SER A 88 26.92 -6.13 -16.84
N SER A 89 28.00 -6.66 -17.43
CA SER A 89 28.25 -8.10 -17.53
C SER A 89 28.92 -8.69 -16.28
N ASN A 90 29.75 -7.92 -15.58
CA ASN A 90 30.47 -8.40 -14.39
C ASN A 90 30.01 -7.72 -13.08
N CYS A 91 29.21 -6.66 -13.17
CA CYS A 91 28.55 -6.00 -12.05
C CYS A 91 27.04 -6.05 -12.25
N SER A 92 26.45 -7.18 -11.87
CA SER A 92 25.04 -7.53 -12.11
C SER A 92 24.36 -8.14 -10.88
N GLY A 93 23.08 -8.48 -11.00
CA GLY A 93 22.30 -9.06 -9.90
C GLY A 93 21.97 -8.01 -8.84
N GLU A 94 22.41 -8.23 -7.61
CA GLU A 94 22.20 -7.32 -6.47
C GLU A 94 23.10 -6.08 -6.50
N TYR A 95 24.03 -6.02 -7.46
CA TYR A 95 24.96 -4.92 -7.67
C TYR A 95 24.69 -4.20 -8.98
N GLN A 96 25.12 -2.95 -9.06
CA GLN A 96 25.07 -2.11 -10.25
C GLN A 96 26.37 -1.33 -10.43
N VAL A 97 26.73 -1.07 -11.69
CA VAL A 97 27.86 -0.21 -12.04
C VAL A 97 27.66 1.18 -11.41
N SER A 98 28.74 1.73 -10.86
CA SER A 98 28.73 2.99 -10.14
C SER A 98 30.05 3.74 -10.33
N GLY A 99 30.15 4.97 -9.81
CA GLY A 99 31.32 5.82 -10.00
C GLY A 99 31.31 6.52 -11.35
N THR A 100 32.49 6.68 -11.95
CA THR A 100 32.70 7.34 -13.24
C THR A 100 32.76 6.31 -14.36
N ALA A 101 32.39 6.74 -15.57
CA ALA A 101 32.48 5.92 -16.77
C ALA A 101 33.69 6.32 -17.63
N CYS A 102 34.35 5.33 -18.23
CA CYS A 102 35.39 5.52 -19.23
C CYS A 102 35.27 4.41 -20.26
N ASP A 103 35.01 4.78 -21.52
CA ASP A 103 34.84 3.87 -22.66
C ASP A 103 33.88 2.69 -22.36
N GLY A 104 32.76 2.99 -21.70
CA GLY A 104 31.71 2.01 -21.37
C GLY A 104 32.01 1.11 -20.17
N LYS A 105 33.16 1.29 -19.51
CA LYS A 105 33.50 0.64 -18.24
C LYS A 105 33.43 1.62 -17.08
N TYR A 106 33.29 1.08 -15.87
CA TYR A 106 33.12 1.83 -14.64
C TYR A 106 34.20 1.43 -13.63
N ASN A 107 34.55 2.35 -12.74
CA ASN A 107 35.56 2.12 -11.71
C ASN A 107 34.99 1.62 -10.37
N ALA A 108 33.65 1.58 -10.23
CA ALA A 108 33.01 1.02 -9.06
C ALA A 108 31.83 0.10 -9.39
N CYS A 109 31.58 -0.84 -8.47
CA CYS A 109 30.44 -1.73 -8.48
C CYS A 109 29.82 -1.67 -7.08
N SER A 110 28.65 -1.03 -6.98
CA SER A 110 27.98 -0.78 -5.69
C SER A 110 26.73 -1.62 -5.56
N PRO A 111 26.36 -2.02 -4.33
CA PRO A 111 25.10 -2.72 -4.10
C PRO A 111 23.92 -1.81 -4.46
N LYS A 112 22.90 -2.40 -5.08
CA LYS A 112 21.63 -1.74 -5.36
C LYS A 112 20.90 -1.44 -4.04
N PRO A 113 20.04 -0.41 -4.02
CA PRO A 113 19.19 -0.18 -2.85
C PRO A 113 18.25 -1.37 -2.64
N CYS A 114 17.88 -1.65 -1.38
CA CYS A 114 16.95 -2.72 -1.01
C CYS A 114 15.66 -2.71 -1.85
N THR A 115 15.19 -1.51 -2.21
CA THR A 115 13.98 -1.29 -3.01
C THR A 115 14.07 -1.88 -4.41
N SER A 116 15.28 -1.97 -5.00
CA SER A 116 15.48 -2.65 -6.29
C SER A 116 15.24 -4.16 -6.21
N GLY A 117 15.41 -4.75 -5.03
CA GLY A 117 15.07 -6.15 -4.73
C GLY A 117 13.63 -6.35 -4.23
N GLY A 118 12.83 -5.28 -4.13
CA GLY A 118 11.50 -5.35 -3.52
C GLY A 118 11.50 -5.41 -1.99
N TYR A 119 12.62 -5.06 -1.35
CA TYR A 119 12.79 -5.06 0.10
C TYR A 119 12.79 -3.65 0.69
N TYR A 120 12.56 -3.57 2.00
CA TYR A 120 12.70 -2.33 2.77
C TYR A 120 14.11 -2.22 3.34
N ALA A 121 14.61 -0.98 3.43
CA ALA A 121 15.88 -0.71 4.11
C ALA A 121 15.75 -0.85 5.64
N GLU A 122 14.54 -0.71 6.17
CA GLU A 122 14.25 -0.72 7.60
C GLU A 122 13.02 -1.57 7.91
N GLN A 123 12.98 -2.08 9.14
CA GLN A 123 11.86 -2.88 9.62
C GLN A 123 10.60 -2.03 9.78
N GLN A 124 9.47 -2.53 9.28
CA GLN A 124 8.18 -1.85 9.34
C GLN A 124 7.42 -2.29 10.60
N THR A 125 6.87 -1.34 11.37
CA THR A 125 6.16 -1.62 12.64
C THR A 125 4.82 -2.31 12.46
N ASP A 126 4.10 -2.00 11.37
CA ASP A 126 2.77 -2.53 11.05
C ASP A 126 2.80 -3.69 10.06
N ARG A 127 3.93 -4.40 9.95
CA ARG A 127 4.08 -5.55 9.07
C ARG A 127 4.86 -6.65 9.74
N ILE A 128 4.70 -7.86 9.23
CA ILE A 128 5.58 -8.96 9.58
C ILE A 128 6.78 -8.88 8.65
N CYS A 129 7.95 -8.68 9.23
CA CYS A 129 9.21 -8.53 8.50
C CYS A 129 10.16 -9.66 8.83
N SER A 130 10.91 -10.10 7.82
CA SER A 130 12.05 -11.01 7.96
C SER A 130 13.30 -10.36 7.40
N ALA A 131 14.43 -10.53 8.07
CA ALA A 131 15.71 -10.01 7.61
C ALA A 131 16.21 -10.84 6.42
N VAL A 132 16.71 -10.16 5.39
CA VAL A 132 17.31 -10.76 4.20
C VAL A 132 18.60 -10.03 3.87
N THR A 133 19.58 -10.73 3.33
CA THR A 133 20.82 -10.10 2.86
C THR A 133 20.68 -9.77 1.37
N TYR A 134 20.85 -8.50 1.00
CA TYR A 134 20.82 -8.03 -0.39
C TYR A 134 21.93 -7.00 -0.61
N GLY A 135 22.81 -7.26 -1.58
CA GLY A 135 23.97 -6.42 -1.86
C GLY A 135 24.96 -6.36 -0.69
N GLY A 136 25.06 -7.44 0.10
CA GLY A 136 25.89 -7.49 1.30
C GLY A 136 25.40 -6.64 2.48
N ARG A 137 24.15 -6.16 2.43
CA ARG A 137 23.50 -5.38 3.50
C ARG A 137 22.24 -6.09 3.99
N THR A 138 21.85 -5.80 5.22
CA THR A 138 20.56 -6.28 5.75
C THR A 138 19.43 -5.43 5.19
N CYS A 139 18.50 -6.07 4.50
CA CYS A 139 17.22 -5.53 4.08
C CYS A 139 16.09 -6.32 4.74
N TYR A 140 14.84 -5.87 4.58
CA TYR A 140 13.68 -6.48 5.21
C TYR A 140 12.60 -6.83 4.19
N SER A 141 12.24 -8.11 4.14
CA SER A 141 11.05 -8.58 3.41
C SER A 141 9.84 -8.47 4.33
N CYS A 142 8.96 -7.51 4.05
CA CYS A 142 7.83 -7.17 4.90
C CYS A 142 6.51 -7.38 4.16
N TYR A 143 5.66 -8.25 4.71
CA TYR A 143 4.30 -8.46 4.19
C TYR A 143 3.27 -8.12 5.26
N GLN A 144 2.09 -7.73 4.79
CA GLN A 144 0.96 -7.46 5.67
C GLN A 144 0.10 -8.73 5.76
N PRO A 145 -0.06 -9.32 6.96
CA PRO A 145 -0.87 -10.52 7.11
C PRO A 145 -2.35 -10.23 6.84
N GLN A 146 -3.08 -11.24 6.38
CA GLN A 146 -4.53 -11.17 6.24
C GLN A 146 -5.20 -11.26 7.61
N CYS A 147 -6.40 -10.67 7.76
CA CYS A 147 -7.19 -10.74 8.99
C CYS A 147 -7.40 -12.18 9.47
N SER A 148 -7.61 -13.12 8.54
CA SER A 148 -7.82 -14.54 8.83
C SER A 148 -6.63 -15.21 9.52
N ALA A 149 -5.39 -14.75 9.27
CA ALA A 149 -4.21 -15.26 9.96
C ALA A 149 -4.22 -14.93 11.47
N GLY A 150 -4.91 -13.85 11.85
CA GLY A 150 -5.17 -13.50 13.24
C GLY A 150 -6.50 -14.02 13.79
N GLY A 151 -7.24 -14.81 13.01
CA GLY A 151 -8.59 -15.28 13.39
C GLY A 151 -9.68 -14.20 13.29
N TYR A 152 -9.44 -13.13 12.54
CA TYR A 152 -10.38 -12.02 12.35
C TYR A 152 -11.06 -12.07 10.98
N GLU A 153 -12.23 -11.46 10.90
CA GLU A 153 -13.00 -11.28 9.69
C GLU A 153 -12.61 -9.98 8.96
N THR A 154 -12.81 -9.94 7.64
CA THR A 154 -12.57 -8.74 6.83
C THR A 154 -13.77 -7.80 6.77
N ALA A 155 -14.94 -8.24 7.24
CA ALA A 155 -16.17 -7.46 7.25
C ALA A 155 -17.09 -7.90 8.39
N THR A 156 -18.09 -7.06 8.68
CA THR A 156 -19.17 -7.41 9.61
C THR A 156 -20.13 -8.42 8.99
N LYS A 157 -20.77 -9.23 9.84
CA LYS A 157 -21.72 -10.27 9.43
C LYS A 157 -23.09 -10.01 10.06
N SER A 158 -24.17 -10.21 9.30
CA SER A 158 -25.53 -10.13 9.84
C SER A 158 -25.77 -11.21 10.89
N GLY A 159 -26.43 -10.86 12.00
CA GLY A 159 -26.63 -11.76 13.14
C GLY A 159 -25.42 -11.93 14.06
N TYR A 160 -24.28 -11.27 13.76
CA TYR A 160 -23.11 -11.24 14.61
C TYR A 160 -22.94 -9.85 15.24
N ARG A 161 -22.39 -9.82 16.44
CA ARG A 161 -21.90 -8.59 17.04
C ARG A 161 -20.40 -8.52 16.82
N CYS A 162 -19.99 -7.55 16.01
CA CYS A 162 -18.60 -7.38 15.61
C CYS A 162 -17.98 -6.14 16.27
N SER A 163 -16.72 -6.25 16.69
CA SER A 163 -15.89 -5.12 17.10
C SER A 163 -14.71 -4.95 16.15
N THR A 164 -14.27 -3.71 15.93
CA THR A 164 -13.10 -3.40 15.11
C THR A 164 -11.82 -3.74 15.86
N VAL A 165 -10.84 -4.27 15.14
CA VAL A 165 -9.50 -4.60 15.64
C VAL A 165 -8.47 -4.12 14.62
N ALA A 166 -7.49 -3.34 15.06
CA ALA A 166 -6.34 -3.01 14.23
C ALA A 166 -5.33 -4.16 14.27
N TYR A 167 -5.11 -4.81 13.14
CA TYR A 167 -4.18 -5.94 13.00
C TYR A 167 -3.13 -5.62 11.94
N TYR A 168 -1.89 -5.36 12.37
CA TYR A 168 -0.78 -4.96 11.48
C TYR A 168 -1.17 -3.84 10.51
N GLY A 169 -1.69 -2.72 11.04
CA GLY A 169 -2.12 -1.56 10.24
C GLY A 169 -3.36 -1.78 9.35
N ARG A 170 -4.04 -2.94 9.44
CA ARG A 170 -5.32 -3.22 8.77
C ARG A 170 -6.47 -3.19 9.77
N THR A 171 -7.63 -2.72 9.32
CA THR A 171 -8.88 -2.85 10.07
C THR A 171 -9.48 -4.23 9.81
N CYS A 172 -9.59 -5.03 10.87
CA CYS A 172 -10.23 -6.33 10.88
C CYS A 172 -11.39 -6.34 11.89
N TYR A 173 -12.19 -7.41 11.89
CA TYR A 173 -13.36 -7.53 12.75
C TYR A 173 -13.33 -8.80 13.57
N SER A 174 -13.52 -8.68 14.89
CA SER A 174 -13.80 -9.82 15.77
C SER A 174 -15.30 -9.94 15.92
N CYS A 175 -15.89 -10.98 15.33
CA CYS A 175 -17.34 -11.19 15.31
C CYS A 175 -17.73 -12.38 16.19
N LYS A 176 -18.71 -12.19 17.08
CA LYS A 176 -19.32 -13.27 17.87
C LYS A 176 -20.79 -13.43 17.50
N ASN A 177 -21.31 -14.66 17.52
CA ASN A 177 -22.69 -14.90 17.14
C ASN A 177 -23.62 -14.23 18.17
N ASP A 178 -24.52 -13.39 17.68
CA ASP A 178 -25.48 -12.65 18.50
C ASP A 178 -26.92 -13.00 18.15
N THR A 179 -27.14 -14.18 17.59
CA THR A 179 -28.46 -14.72 17.25
C THR A 179 -29.01 -15.51 18.43
N CYS A 180 -30.27 -15.25 18.80
CA CYS A 180 -30.93 -15.99 19.88
C CYS A 180 -31.31 -17.41 19.42
N PRO A 181 -31.30 -18.41 20.32
CA PRO A 181 -31.80 -19.75 20.03
C PRO A 181 -33.27 -19.73 19.59
N SER A 182 -33.71 -20.79 18.88
CA SER A 182 -35.10 -20.93 18.45
C SER A 182 -36.06 -20.85 19.65
N GLY A 183 -37.13 -20.06 19.52
CA GLY A 183 -38.08 -19.80 20.60
C GLY A 183 -37.69 -18.68 21.57
N TYR A 184 -36.52 -18.04 21.38
CA TYR A 184 -36.08 -16.90 22.19
C TYR A 184 -35.97 -15.62 21.34
N GLY A 185 -36.31 -14.48 21.95
CA GLY A 185 -36.15 -13.14 21.36
C GLY A 185 -35.20 -12.25 22.15
N LYS A 186 -34.66 -11.20 21.53
CA LYS A 186 -33.82 -10.19 22.23
C LYS A 186 -34.64 -9.24 23.11
N SER A 187 -35.92 -9.10 22.83
CA SER A 187 -36.83 -8.26 23.61
C SER A 187 -37.30 -8.98 24.86
N SER A 188 -37.37 -8.25 25.98
CA SER A 188 -38.04 -8.74 27.19
C SER A 188 -39.51 -9.04 26.92
N CYS A 189 -40.09 -9.98 27.68
CA CYS A 189 -41.50 -10.30 27.56
C CYS A 189 -42.38 -9.10 27.93
N GLY A 190 -43.27 -8.70 27.03
CA GLY A 190 -44.26 -7.66 27.29
C GLY A 190 -45.35 -8.13 28.25
N SER A 191 -46.22 -7.23 28.70
CA SER A 191 -47.23 -7.50 29.74
C SER A 191 -48.25 -8.61 29.42
N ALA A 192 -48.47 -8.94 28.14
CA ALA A 192 -49.34 -10.05 27.72
C ALA A 192 -48.68 -11.44 27.83
N TYR A 193 -47.39 -11.49 28.13
CA TYR A 193 -46.58 -12.69 28.18
C TYR A 193 -45.80 -12.78 29.49
N HIS A 194 -45.56 -13.99 29.97
CA HIS A 194 -44.61 -14.22 31.06
C HIS A 194 -43.33 -14.85 30.51
N GLN A 195 -42.24 -14.59 31.22
CA GLN A 195 -40.94 -15.16 30.92
C GLN A 195 -40.90 -16.62 31.39
N THR A 196 -40.55 -17.51 30.48
CA THR A 196 -40.38 -18.95 30.75
C THR A 196 -38.91 -19.36 30.83
N GLY A 197 -38.00 -18.54 30.31
CA GLY A 197 -36.56 -18.79 30.39
C GLY A 197 -35.71 -17.63 29.90
N THR A 198 -34.41 -17.71 30.18
CA THR A 198 -33.38 -16.84 29.62
C THR A 198 -32.26 -17.65 29.01
N ALA A 199 -31.59 -17.07 28.02
CA ALA A 199 -30.36 -17.58 27.45
C ALA A 199 -29.41 -16.40 27.17
N LYS A 200 -28.12 -16.68 26.99
CA LYS A 200 -27.14 -15.69 26.53
C LYS A 200 -26.60 -16.10 25.16
N THR A 201 -26.43 -15.13 24.28
CA THR A 201 -25.71 -15.32 23.01
C THR A 201 -24.21 -15.44 23.28
N GLU A 202 -23.45 -15.92 22.30
CA GLU A 202 -21.98 -15.95 22.36
C GLU A 202 -21.39 -14.54 22.50
N ALA A 203 -22.05 -13.55 21.89
CA ALA A 203 -21.74 -12.13 22.04
C ALA A 203 -22.18 -11.53 23.40
N GLY A 204 -22.83 -12.30 24.27
CA GLY A 204 -23.23 -11.90 25.62
C GLY A 204 -24.55 -11.14 25.70
N ALA A 205 -25.33 -11.05 24.62
CA ALA A 205 -26.68 -10.49 24.68
C ALA A 205 -27.62 -11.46 25.40
N THR A 206 -28.58 -10.92 26.15
CA THR A 206 -29.63 -11.70 26.81
C THR A 206 -30.77 -11.96 25.85
N CYS A 207 -31.23 -13.21 25.81
CA CYS A 207 -32.40 -13.66 25.06
C CYS A 207 -33.47 -14.16 26.03
N TYR A 208 -34.74 -13.89 25.73
CA TYR A 208 -35.89 -14.20 26.58
C TYR A 208 -36.83 -15.15 25.83
N ALA A 209 -37.28 -16.19 26.52
CA ALA A 209 -38.39 -17.03 26.07
C ALA A 209 -39.67 -16.56 26.75
N CYS A 210 -40.71 -16.34 25.95
CA CYS A 210 -41.97 -15.77 26.41
C CYS A 210 -43.14 -16.68 26.02
N ALA A 211 -44.06 -16.89 26.96
CA ALA A 211 -45.31 -17.60 26.72
C ALA A 211 -46.51 -16.72 27.09
N ALA A 212 -47.58 -16.81 26.30
CA ALA A 212 -48.79 -16.05 26.56
C ALA A 212 -49.37 -16.44 27.93
N HIS A 213 -49.90 -15.46 28.64
CA HIS A 213 -50.68 -15.76 29.83
C HIS A 213 -51.94 -16.52 29.43
N ASN A 214 -52.13 -17.71 30.00
CA ASN A 214 -53.35 -18.48 29.85
C ASN A 214 -53.95 -18.74 31.22
N TYR A 215 -55.13 -18.19 31.48
CA TYR A 215 -55.81 -18.29 32.76
C TYR A 215 -56.91 -19.35 32.67
N SER A 216 -56.82 -20.35 33.54
CA SER A 216 -57.78 -21.45 33.62
C SER A 216 -58.42 -21.53 35.00
N CYS A 217 -59.64 -22.09 35.03
CA CYS A 217 -60.37 -22.34 36.25
C CYS A 217 -60.12 -23.78 36.73
N PRO A 218 -60.04 -24.03 38.06
CA PRO A 218 -59.98 -25.38 38.61
C PRO A 218 -61.14 -26.25 38.15
N ASN A 219 -60.92 -27.58 38.12
CA ASN A 219 -61.92 -28.53 37.67
C ASN A 219 -63.23 -28.39 38.47
N GLY A 220 -64.37 -28.31 37.77
CA GLY A 220 -65.69 -28.06 38.37
C GLY A 220 -66.02 -26.58 38.63
N THR A 221 -65.24 -25.63 38.09
CA THR A 221 -65.55 -24.19 38.09
C THR A 221 -65.42 -23.58 36.68
N GLN A 222 -66.17 -22.53 36.37
CA GLN A 222 -66.13 -21.84 35.08
C GLN A 222 -65.93 -20.33 35.22
N ALA A 223 -65.45 -19.69 34.15
CA ALA A 223 -65.13 -18.26 34.11
C ALA A 223 -66.33 -17.33 33.82
N SER A 224 -67.50 -17.89 33.48
CA SER A 224 -68.70 -17.13 33.09
C SER A 224 -69.58 -16.80 34.30
N SER A 225 -70.20 -15.62 34.30
CA SER A 225 -71.10 -15.13 35.34
C SER A 225 -72.58 -15.38 35.06
N THR A 226 -72.92 -15.95 33.90
CA THR A 226 -74.32 -16.10 33.49
C THR A 226 -74.97 -17.29 34.21
N GLY A 227 -75.86 -17.00 35.17
CA GLY A 227 -76.73 -17.99 35.84
C GLY A 227 -76.20 -18.63 37.12
N MET A 228 -75.13 -18.10 37.75
CA MET A 228 -74.53 -18.70 38.95
C MET A 228 -74.82 -17.93 40.25
N ILE A 229 -75.12 -18.67 41.34
CA ILE A 229 -75.37 -18.16 42.69
C ILE A 229 -74.06 -18.29 43.53
N THR A 230 -73.54 -17.19 44.06
CA THR A 230 -72.25 -17.05 44.80
C THR A 230 -72.15 -17.81 46.14
N PRO A 231 -70.95 -18.07 46.75
CA PRO A 231 -69.57 -18.04 46.23
C PRO A 231 -68.74 -19.31 46.54
N VAL A 232 -67.99 -19.82 45.56
CA VAL A 232 -66.62 -20.29 45.86
C VAL A 232 -65.72 -19.37 45.07
N ALA A 233 -65.21 -18.33 45.72
CA ALA A 233 -64.32 -17.36 45.08
C ALA A 233 -62.92 -17.97 44.90
N VAL A 234 -62.81 -18.93 43.96
CA VAL A 234 -61.49 -19.44 43.53
C VAL A 234 -61.01 -18.57 42.39
N SER A 235 -59.77 -18.12 42.47
CA SER A 235 -59.17 -17.29 41.43
C SER A 235 -58.85 -18.11 40.18
N LYS A 236 -58.90 -17.50 38.99
CA LYS A 236 -58.26 -18.15 37.82
C LYS A 236 -56.76 -18.26 38.11
N THR A 237 -56.19 -19.39 37.75
CA THR A 237 -54.75 -19.61 37.88
C THR A 237 -54.15 -19.50 36.49
N CYS A 238 -53.17 -18.60 36.34
CA CYS A 238 -52.38 -18.49 35.12
C CYS A 238 -51.46 -19.70 34.98
N SER A 239 -51.11 -20.03 33.74
CA SER A 239 -50.01 -20.93 33.39
C SER A 239 -48.68 -20.64 34.11
N CYS A 240 -48.45 -19.41 34.58
CA CYS A 240 -47.27 -19.03 35.37
C CYS A 240 -47.50 -19.04 36.90
N GLY A 241 -48.65 -19.52 37.38
CA GLY A 241 -49.01 -19.59 38.81
C GLY A 241 -49.63 -18.32 39.40
N ALA A 242 -49.62 -17.20 38.67
CA ALA A 242 -50.30 -15.98 39.10
C ALA A 242 -51.82 -16.19 39.22
N LYS A 243 -52.43 -15.69 40.30
CA LYS A 243 -53.88 -15.77 40.53
C LYS A 243 -54.53 -14.43 40.17
N SER A 244 -55.53 -14.45 39.29
CA SER A 244 -56.25 -13.24 38.87
C SER A 244 -57.66 -13.54 38.36
N GLY A 245 -58.61 -12.64 38.62
CA GLY A 245 -60.02 -12.83 38.27
C GLY A 245 -60.72 -13.95 39.08
N SER A 246 -62.02 -14.14 38.81
CA SER A 246 -62.88 -15.07 39.56
C SER A 246 -63.36 -16.23 38.70
N CYS A 247 -63.46 -17.40 39.31
CA CYS A 247 -64.16 -18.58 38.79
C CYS A 247 -65.40 -18.86 39.65
N TYR A 248 -66.42 -19.47 39.06
CA TYR A 248 -67.72 -19.73 39.70
C TYR A 248 -68.08 -21.22 39.57
N LYS A 249 -68.80 -21.78 40.56
CA LYS A 249 -69.36 -23.14 40.50
C LYS A 249 -70.82 -23.10 40.07
N GLU A 250 -71.23 -24.01 39.19
CA GLU A 250 -72.64 -24.16 38.82
C GLU A 250 -73.47 -24.39 40.08
N GLY A 251 -74.50 -23.57 40.27
CA GLY A 251 -75.53 -23.83 41.26
C GLY A 251 -76.45 -24.92 40.71
N HIS A 252 -76.53 -26.06 41.38
CA HIS A 252 -77.57 -27.03 41.05
C HIS A 252 -78.93 -26.43 41.42
N SER A 253 -79.86 -26.38 40.46
CA SER A 253 -81.26 -26.12 40.74
C SER A 253 -81.85 -27.36 41.42
N HIS A 254 -82.34 -27.19 42.64
CA HIS A 254 -83.17 -28.21 43.25
C HIS A 254 -84.56 -28.12 42.61
N SER A 255 -84.89 -29.07 41.75
CA SER A 255 -86.29 -29.33 41.39
C SER A 255 -86.87 -30.21 42.50
N TYR A 256 -87.61 -29.61 43.43
CA TYR A 256 -88.43 -30.37 44.36
C TYR A 256 -89.69 -30.82 43.62
N SER A 257 -89.71 -32.09 43.21
CA SER A 257 -90.92 -32.73 42.69
C SER A 257 -91.66 -33.40 43.85
N CYS A 258 -92.89 -32.97 44.11
CA CYS A 258 -93.74 -33.61 45.12
C CYS A 258 -94.17 -35.02 44.64
N PRO A 259 -94.21 -36.05 45.51
CA PRO A 259 -94.75 -37.37 45.17
C PRO A 259 -96.22 -37.27 44.74
N SER A 260 -96.68 -38.24 43.94
CA SER A 260 -98.06 -38.28 43.42
C SER A 260 -99.07 -38.15 44.56
N GLY A 261 -99.84 -37.05 44.54
CA GLY A 261 -100.84 -36.72 45.58
C GLY A 261 -100.57 -35.43 46.38
N TYR A 262 -99.40 -34.80 46.26
CA TYR A 262 -99.07 -33.55 46.95
C TYR A 262 -98.91 -32.38 45.97
N SER A 263 -99.52 -31.23 46.30
CA SER A 263 -99.41 -29.97 45.54
C SER A 263 -98.17 -29.19 45.98
N SER A 264 -97.40 -28.66 45.02
CA SER A 264 -96.32 -27.71 45.28
C SER A 264 -96.85 -26.29 45.55
N ILE A 265 -98.16 -26.09 45.60
CA ILE A 265 -98.82 -24.80 45.78
C ILE A 265 -99.60 -24.83 47.09
N ASN A 266 -99.32 -23.89 48.00
CA ASN A 266 -100.07 -23.75 49.25
C ASN A 266 -101.47 -23.15 48.99
N SER A 267 -102.35 -23.19 49.99
CA SER A 267 -103.75 -22.72 49.90
C SER A 267 -103.92 -21.21 49.60
N TRP A 268 -102.81 -20.48 49.48
CA TRP A 268 -102.73 -19.05 49.17
C TRP A 268 -102.10 -18.76 47.79
N GLY A 269 -101.86 -19.80 46.98
CA GLY A 269 -101.35 -19.67 45.60
C GLY A 269 -99.82 -19.54 45.48
N GLY A 270 -99.07 -19.72 46.57
CA GLY A 270 -97.60 -19.67 46.56
C GLY A 270 -96.97 -21.04 46.28
N LEU A 271 -95.99 -21.09 45.36
CA LEU A 271 -95.15 -22.26 45.11
C LEU A 271 -94.19 -22.51 46.28
N ALA A 272 -94.12 -23.75 46.78
CA ALA A 272 -93.06 -24.22 47.64
C ALA A 272 -91.75 -24.26 46.84
N GLN A 273 -90.74 -23.55 47.34
CA GLN A 273 -89.38 -23.60 46.79
C GLN A 273 -88.67 -24.90 47.16
#